data_AF-A0A7S2J727-F1
#
_entry.id   AF-A0A7S2J727-F1
#
_cell.length_a   1.000
_cell.length_b   1.000
_cell.length_c   1.000
_cell.angle_alpha   90.00
_cell.angle_beta   90.00
_cell.angle_gamma   90.00
#
_symmetry.space_group_name_H-M   'P 1'
#
loop_
_entity.id
_entity.type
_entity.pdbx_description
1 polymer ?
#
loop_
_entity_poly.entity_id
_entity_poly.type
_entity_poly.pdbx_seq_one_letter_code
_entity_poly.pdbx_strand_id
1 'polypeptide(L)'
;AGDTCQMAVHKKPMGGGLSAVGGNSAYTYFKPSDPKYSGMIQKLYDDIPTLLPAMGLGGEPLPLLWTCDYIPKNPDDWPYGPYDRSCPDSLTEYTVGEFNCSC
;
A
#
# COMPACT_ATOMS: atom_id res chain seq x y z
N ALA A 1 13.59 -12.21 -4.44
CA ALA A 1 13.48 -13.53 -3.79
C ALA A 1 14.07 -13.42 -2.40
N GLY A 2 13.33 -13.80 -1.36
CA GLY A 2 13.60 -13.37 0.02
C GLY A 2 12.84 -12.09 0.39
N ASP A 3 13.20 -11.45 1.50
CA ASP A 3 12.49 -10.38 2.23
C ASP A 3 12.43 -9.01 1.50
N THR A 4 12.27 -9.06 0.19
CA THR A 4 12.36 -7.91 -0.72
C THR A 4 11.03 -7.68 -1.42
N CYS A 5 10.53 -6.44 -1.37
CA CYS A 5 9.40 -6.01 -2.18
C CYS A 5 9.75 -6.21 -3.66
N GLN A 6 8.87 -6.89 -4.40
CA GLN A 6 9.11 -7.18 -5.82
C GLN A 6 8.52 -6.10 -6.73
N MET A 7 7.39 -5.49 -6.34
CA MET A 7 6.70 -4.48 -7.13
C MET A 7 5.65 -3.72 -6.30
N ALA A 8 5.32 -2.50 -6.73
CA ALA A 8 4.14 -1.77 -6.28
C ALA A 8 3.11 -1.68 -7.43
N VAL A 9 1.83 -1.94 -7.12
CA VAL A 9 0.75 -1.96 -8.11
C VAL A 9 -0.30 -0.94 -7.73
N HIS A 10 -0.51 0.07 -8.59
CA HIS A 10 -1.62 1.00 -8.43
C HIS A 10 -2.81 0.51 -9.27
N LYS A 11 -3.90 0.17 -8.58
CA LYS A 11 -5.18 -0.21 -9.18
C LYS A 11 -6.11 1.00 -9.14
N LYS A 12 -6.40 1.60 -10.30
CA LYS A 12 -7.34 2.72 -10.40
C LYS A 12 -8.68 2.24 -10.96
N PRO A 13 -9.81 2.39 -10.24
CA PRO A 13 -11.12 2.05 -10.76
C PRO A 13 -11.42 2.77 -12.07
N MET A 14 -11.91 2.02 -13.06
CA MET A 14 -12.39 2.59 -14.31
C MET A 14 -13.77 3.23 -14.10
N GLY A 15 -14.04 4.35 -14.78
CA GLY A 15 -15.34 5.04 -14.70
C GLY A 15 -15.57 5.86 -13.41
N GLY A 16 -14.54 6.07 -12.58
CA GLY A 16 -14.63 6.93 -11.39
C GLY A 16 -15.29 6.27 -10.16
N GLY A 17 -15.52 4.96 -10.21
CA GLY A 17 -16.00 4.19 -9.05
C GLY A 17 -14.99 4.16 -7.89
N LEU A 18 -15.45 3.76 -6.71
CA LEU A 18 -14.61 3.64 -5.50
C LEU A 18 -13.92 2.27 -5.38
N SER A 19 -14.26 1.32 -6.25
CA SER A 19 -13.88 -0.09 -6.10
C SER A 19 -13.10 -0.61 -7.30
N ALA A 20 -11.99 -1.29 -7.01
CA ALA A 20 -11.07 -1.86 -8.00
C ALA A 20 -11.21 -3.39 -8.16
N VAL A 21 -12.17 -4.02 -7.47
CA VAL A 21 -12.39 -5.47 -7.51
C VAL A 21 -13.08 -5.92 -8.81
N GLY A 22 -12.74 -7.12 -9.29
CA GLY A 22 -13.42 -7.76 -10.41
C GLY A 22 -12.94 -7.36 -11.82
N GLY A 23 -11.75 -6.77 -11.95
CA GLY A 23 -11.12 -6.50 -13.26
C GLY A 23 -11.46 -5.16 -13.91
N ASN A 24 -12.30 -4.32 -13.30
CA ASN A 24 -12.63 -2.97 -13.78
C ASN A 24 -11.60 -1.91 -13.34
N SER A 25 -10.32 -2.19 -13.53
CA SER A 25 -9.23 -1.35 -13.05
C SER A 25 -8.18 -1.12 -14.12
N ALA A 26 -7.72 0.12 -14.24
CA ALA A 26 -6.48 0.43 -14.92
C ALA A 26 -5.32 0.14 -13.96
N TYR A 27 -4.39 -0.70 -14.39
CA TYR A 27 -3.22 -1.10 -13.60
C TYR A 27 -2.00 -0.31 -14.03
N THR A 28 -1.24 0.17 -13.05
CA THR A 28 0.12 0.68 -13.29
C THR A 28 1.09 -0.03 -12.36
N TYR A 29 2.21 -0.47 -12.94
CA TYR A 29 3.23 -1.27 -12.26
C TYR A 29 4.47 -0.43 -12.05
N PHE A 30 4.95 -0.37 -10.81
CA PHE A 30 6.13 0.38 -10.41
C PHE A 30 7.20 -0.56 -9.89
N LYS A 31 8.46 -0.25 -10.21
CA LYS A 31 9.60 -0.94 -9.60
C LYS A 31 9.71 -0.52 -8.13
N PRO A 32 10.26 -1.36 -7.23
CA PRO A 32 10.47 -0.98 -5.84
C PRO A 32 11.34 0.26 -5.65
N SER A 33 12.22 0.54 -6.60
CA SER A 33 13.09 1.72 -6.61
C SER A 33 12.44 2.98 -7.19
N ASP A 34 11.17 2.94 -7.59
CA ASP A 34 10.49 4.09 -8.17
C ASP A 34 10.26 5.17 -7.10
N PRO A 35 10.73 6.42 -7.30
CA PRO A 35 10.59 7.48 -6.30
C PRO A 35 9.15 7.71 -5.86
N LYS A 36 8.18 7.53 -6.77
CA LYS A 36 6.77 7.83 -6.53
C LYS A 36 6.18 7.06 -5.35
N TYR A 37 6.62 5.83 -5.12
CA TYR A 37 6.08 4.97 -4.06
C TYR A 37 7.15 4.55 -3.04
N SER A 38 8.33 5.17 -3.08
CA SER A 38 9.42 4.89 -2.14
C SER A 38 8.99 5.05 -0.68
N GLY A 39 8.21 6.09 -0.36
CA GLY A 39 7.67 6.31 0.98
C GLY A 39 6.69 5.22 1.44
N MET A 40 5.79 4.75 0.56
CA MET A 40 4.86 3.66 0.84
C MET A 40 5.60 2.34 1.08
N ILE A 41 6.61 2.04 0.26
CA ILE A 41 7.45 0.85 0.42
C ILE A 41 8.21 0.91 1.74
N GLN A 42 8.82 2.05 2.07
CA GLN A 42 9.51 2.23 3.35
C GLN A 42 8.55 2.02 4.53
N LYS A 43 7.35 2.61 4.47
CA LYS A 43 6.33 2.40 5.50
C LYS A 43 5.97 0.93 5.69
N LEU A 44 5.79 0.17 4.61
CA LEU A 44 5.57 -1.28 4.69
C LEU A 44 6.72 -1.97 5.44
N TYR A 45 7.97 -1.66 5.10
CA TYR A 45 9.14 -2.23 5.79
C TYR A 45 9.20 -1.88 7.27
N ASP A 46 8.82 -0.66 7.63
CA ASP A 46 8.76 -0.21 9.03
C ASP A 46 7.64 -0.91 9.80
N ASP A 47 6.52 -1.23 9.13
CA ASP A 47 5.37 -1.89 9.75
C ASP A 47 5.59 -3.41 9.94
N ILE A 48 6.34 -4.09 9.05
CA ILE A 48 6.59 -5.56 9.08
C ILE A 48 7.01 -6.09 10.47
N PRO A 49 8.01 -5.51 11.17
CA PRO A 49 8.45 -6.00 12.49
C PRO A 49 7.36 -5.99 13.57
N THR A 50 6.34 -5.17 13.42
CA THR A 50 5.21 -5.07 14.36
C THR A 50 4.00 -5.88 13.90
N LEU A 51 3.77 -5.92 12.58
CA LEU A 51 2.66 -6.63 11.94
C LEU A 51 2.82 -8.15 12.08
N LEU A 52 4.03 -8.69 11.86
CA LEU A 52 4.30 -10.13 11.95
C LEU A 52 3.99 -10.71 13.34
N PRO A 53 4.51 -10.15 14.46
CA PRO A 53 4.15 -10.61 15.79
C PRO A 53 2.65 -10.48 16.10
N ALA A 54 1.99 -9.41 15.65
CA ALA A 54 0.56 -9.20 15.87
C ALA A 54 -0.31 -10.30 15.21
N MET A 55 0.20 -10.94 14.15
CA MET A 55 -0.43 -12.07 13.46
C MET A 55 0.06 -13.44 13.96
N GLY A 56 0.96 -13.50 14.94
CA GLY A 56 1.54 -14.75 15.43
C GLY A 56 2.64 -15.33 14.54
N LEU A 57 3.27 -14.52 13.68
CA LEU A 57 4.24 -14.92 12.66
C LEU A 57 5.65 -14.32 12.87
N GLY A 58 5.96 -13.81 14.07
CA GLY A 58 7.17 -13.01 14.36
C GLY A 58 8.54 -13.67 14.14
N GLY A 59 8.60 -14.97 13.82
CA GLY A 59 9.84 -15.69 13.50
C GLY A 59 9.80 -16.45 12.17
N GLU A 60 8.67 -16.38 11.47
CA GLU A 60 8.54 -16.96 10.14
C GLU A 60 9.25 -16.05 9.12
N PRO A 61 9.91 -16.61 8.09
CA PRO A 61 10.38 -15.79 6.97
C PRO A 61 9.20 -15.08 6.31
N LEU A 62 9.43 -13.99 5.57
CA LEU A 62 8.33 -13.38 4.81
C LEU A 62 7.73 -14.46 3.86
N PRO A 63 6.43 -14.80 3.99
CA PRO A 63 5.69 -15.69 3.10
C PRO A 63 5.84 -15.29 1.62
N LEU A 64 5.72 -16.30 0.76
CA LEU A 64 6.05 -16.22 -0.67
C LEU A 64 5.26 -15.14 -1.42
N LEU A 65 4.00 -14.88 -1.03
CA LEU A 65 3.14 -13.90 -1.68
C LEU A 65 2.36 -13.08 -0.65
N TRP A 66 2.76 -11.82 -0.50
CA TRP A 66 2.08 -10.81 0.31
C TRP A 66 1.57 -9.66 -0.54
N THR A 67 0.35 -9.23 -0.28
CA THR A 67 -0.17 -7.96 -0.80
C THR A 67 -0.78 -7.17 0.34
N CYS A 68 -0.34 -5.93 0.50
CA CYS A 68 -0.97 -4.96 1.38
C CYS A 68 -1.62 -3.89 0.49
N ASP A 69 -2.93 -3.77 0.56
CA ASP A 69 -3.67 -2.75 -0.18
C ASP A 69 -3.72 -1.48 0.68
N TYR A 70 -2.87 -0.52 0.30
CA TYR A 70 -2.80 0.79 0.93
C TYR A 70 -3.80 1.75 0.29
N ILE A 71 -4.63 2.39 1.10
CA ILE A 71 -5.55 3.43 0.68
C ILE A 71 -4.91 4.78 0.98
N PRO A 72 -4.67 5.64 -0.03
CA PRO A 72 -4.16 6.98 0.21
C PRO A 72 -5.22 7.81 0.94
N LYS A 73 -4.78 8.54 1.96
CA LYS A 73 -5.57 9.53 2.70
C LYS A 73 -4.76 10.81 2.86
N ASN A 74 -5.47 11.93 3.02
CA ASN A 74 -4.83 13.16 3.45
C ASN A 74 -4.39 13.02 4.92
N PRO A 75 -3.39 13.81 5.37
CA PRO A 75 -3.08 13.96 6.78
C PRO A 75 -4.32 14.27 7.62
N ASP A 76 -4.35 13.78 8.86
CA ASP A 76 -5.50 14.01 9.76
C ASP A 76 -5.72 15.51 10.05
N ASP A 77 -4.67 16.33 9.94
CA ASP A 77 -4.69 17.79 10.11
C ASP A 77 -4.81 18.57 8.79
N TRP A 78 -5.11 17.91 7.66
CA TRP A 78 -5.20 18.57 6.36
C TRP A 78 -6.32 19.62 6.31
N PRO A 79 -6.02 20.89 5.97
CA PRO A 79 -6.96 22.01 6.13
C PRO A 79 -8.20 21.93 5.22
N TYR A 80 -8.13 21.18 4.13
CA TYR A 80 -9.22 21.02 3.16
C TYR A 80 -10.05 19.74 3.39
N GLY A 81 -9.73 18.99 4.44
CA GLY A 81 -10.46 17.79 4.85
C GLY A 81 -10.00 16.49 4.17
N PRO A 82 -10.49 15.33 4.63
CA PRO A 82 -9.93 14.01 4.30
C PRO A 82 -10.15 13.56 2.85
N TYR A 83 -11.05 14.23 2.11
CA TYR A 83 -11.40 13.89 0.73
C TYR A 83 -10.88 14.89 -0.31
N ASP A 84 -10.16 15.93 0.12
CA ASP A 84 -9.54 16.86 -0.79
C ASP A 84 -8.49 16.15 -1.67
N ARG A 85 -8.44 16.50 -2.96
CA ARG A 85 -7.55 15.84 -3.94
C ARG A 85 -6.32 16.67 -4.29
N SER A 86 -6.11 17.79 -3.59
CA SER A 86 -4.99 18.69 -3.82
C SER A 86 -3.79 18.42 -2.94
N CYS A 87 -3.90 17.50 -1.97
CA CYS A 87 -2.79 17.06 -1.13
C CYS A 87 -1.65 16.52 -2.01
N PRO A 88 -0.43 17.09 -1.90
CA PRO A 88 0.71 16.63 -2.69
C PRO A 88 1.15 15.24 -2.21
N ASP A 89 1.67 14.42 -3.14
CA ASP A 89 2.14 13.05 -2.86
C ASP A 89 3.15 12.99 -1.69
N SER A 90 3.94 14.03 -1.46
CA SER A 90 4.90 14.12 -0.36
C SER A 90 4.28 14.25 1.04
N LEU A 91 3.00 14.61 1.11
CA LEU A 91 2.22 14.73 2.35
C LEU A 91 1.14 13.65 2.46
N THR A 92 0.90 12.87 1.41
CA THR A 92 -0.10 11.80 1.42
C THR A 92 0.27 10.73 2.45
N GLU A 93 -0.67 10.44 3.33
CA GLU A 93 -0.60 9.33 4.26
C GLU A 93 -1.28 8.09 3.68
N TYR A 94 -1.01 6.94 4.28
CA TYR A 94 -1.60 5.67 3.86
C TYR A 94 -2.16 4.93 5.06
N THR A 95 -3.38 4.39 4.90
CA THR A 95 -3.95 3.40 5.81
C THR A 95 -3.98 2.05 5.11
N VAL A 96 -3.74 0.98 5.88
CA VAL A 96 -3.90 -0.39 5.39
C VAL A 96 -5.39 -0.69 5.32
N GLY A 97 -5.90 -1.00 4.13
CA GLY A 97 -7.29 -1.43 3.94
C GLY A 97 -7.42 -2.95 4.03
N GLU A 98 -6.49 -3.67 3.42
CA GLU A 98 -6.49 -5.14 3.37
C GLU A 98 -5.05 -5.67 3.39
N PHE A 99 -4.85 -6.78 4.09
CA PHE A 99 -3.58 -7.51 4.10
C PHE A 99 -3.84 -8.97 3.75
N ASN A 100 -3.22 -9.45 2.68
CA ASN A 100 -3.31 -10.84 2.24
C ASN A 100 -1.95 -11.52 2.32
N CYS A 101 -1.94 -12.73 2.88
CA CYS A 101 -0.81 -13.65 2.83
C CYS A 101 -1.22 -14.98 2.18
N SER A 102 -0.44 -15.45 1.23
CA SER A 102 -0.55 -16.82 0.69
C SER A 102 0.76 -17.56 0.93
N CYS A 103 0.63 -18.73 1.56
CA CYS A 103 1.72 -19.65 1.89
C CYS A 103 1.93 -20.65 0.75
#